data_AF-A0A328ACG4-F1
#
_entry.id   AF-A0A328ACG4-F1
#
_cell.length_a   1.000
_cell.length_b   1.000
_cell.length_c   1.000
_cell.angle_alpha   90.00
_cell.angle_beta   90.00
_cell.angle_gamma   90.00
#
_symmetry.space_group_name_H-M   'P 1'
#
loop_
_entity.id
_entity.type
_entity.pdbx_description
1 polymer ?
#
loop_
_entity_poly.entity_id
_entity_poly.type
_entity_poly.pdbx_seq_one_letter_code
_entity_poly.pdbx_strand_id
1 'polypeptide(L)'
;MADAALLTQLSTTVAAVAVLVGFAVWAKLAKPQSPLNEAQAKALLEYEFPGRVIEAVWVTRDGKGAVGKSGAAALVLCRLADGWTARKLPWAQALCQGVQRGQICIDLADVASPKVVLALQGWPPEQLTRRLAA
;
A
#
# COMPACT_ATOMS: atom_id res chain seq x y z
N MET A 1 30.54 21.85 40.04
CA MET A 1 30.70 22.82 38.94
C MET A 1 30.85 21.99 37.67
N ALA A 2 29.90 22.07 36.73
CA ALA A 2 30.00 21.30 35.49
C ALA A 2 31.20 21.83 34.69
N ASP A 3 32.06 20.93 34.23
CA ASP A 3 33.29 21.26 33.53
C ASP A 3 32.97 21.87 32.17
N ALA A 4 33.61 22.99 31.81
CA ALA A 4 33.32 23.71 30.56
C ALA A 4 33.52 22.81 29.33
N ALA A 5 34.48 21.88 29.40
CA ALA A 5 34.73 20.89 28.35
C ALA A 5 33.52 19.96 28.09
N LEU A 6 32.79 19.59 29.14
CA LEU A 6 31.59 18.74 29.03
C LEU A 6 30.46 19.49 28.30
N LEU A 7 30.28 20.77 28.58
CA LEU A 7 29.26 21.61 27.93
C LEU A 7 29.56 21.81 26.44
N THR A 8 30.83 22.00 26.06
CA THR A 8 31.23 22.15 24.65
C THR A 8 31.10 20.83 23.86
N GLN A 9 31.40 19.70 24.49
CA GLN A 9 31.24 18.38 23.87
C GLN A 9 29.75 18.03 23.67
N LEU A 10 28.92 18.30 24.68
CA LEU A 10 27.46 18.09 24.59
C LEU A 10 26.83 18.93 23.48
N SER A 11 27.18 20.21 23.39
CA SER A 11 26.64 21.11 22.36
C SER A 11 27.04 20.70 20.94
N THR A 12 28.29 20.24 20.75
CA THR A 12 28.76 19.73 19.45
C THR A 12 27.99 18.46 19.02
N THR A 13 27.73 17.56 19.97
CA THR A 13 27.03 16.30 19.67
C THR A 13 25.55 16.54 19.36
N VAL A 14 24.88 17.40 20.13
CA VAL A 14 23.48 17.78 19.88
C VAL A 14 23.33 18.47 18.53
N ALA A 15 24.27 19.35 18.16
CA ALA A 15 24.28 20.00 16.85
C ALA A 15 24.42 18.98 15.71
N ALA A 16 25.33 18.02 15.82
CA ALA A 16 25.51 16.98 14.81
C ALA A 16 24.25 16.11 14.65
N VAL A 17 23.63 15.71 15.75
CA VAL A 17 22.39 14.92 15.73
C VAL A 17 21.23 15.74 15.13
N ALA A 18 21.10 17.02 15.49
CA ALA A 18 20.07 17.90 14.94
C ALA A 18 20.22 18.07 13.42
N VAL A 19 21.45 18.19 12.92
CA VAL A 19 21.75 18.25 11.48
C VAL A 19 21.34 16.93 10.80
N LEU A 20 21.72 15.78 11.35
CA LEU A 20 21.34 14.47 10.79
C LEU A 20 19.82 14.24 10.77
N VAL A 21 19.12 14.60 11.85
CA VAL A 21 17.66 14.50 11.93
C VAL A 21 17.00 15.45 10.93
N GLY A 22 17.51 16.69 10.81
CA GLY A 22 17.04 17.65 9.81
C GLY A 22 17.16 17.11 8.38
N PHE A 23 18.31 16.51 8.04
CA PHE A 23 18.53 15.87 6.73
C PHE A 23 17.60 14.66 6.52
N ALA A 24 17.41 13.80 7.52
CA ALA A 24 16.53 12.64 7.42
C ALA A 24 15.06 13.04 7.23
N VAL A 25 14.59 14.06 7.96
CA VAL A 25 13.24 14.61 7.81
C VAL A 25 13.06 15.23 6.42
N TRP A 26 14.05 15.99 5.94
CA TRP A 26 14.03 16.57 4.60
C TRP A 26 13.94 15.50 3.51
N ALA A 27 14.73 14.42 3.63
CA ALA A 27 14.68 13.28 2.71
C ALA A 27 13.32 12.56 2.70
N LYS A 28 12.63 12.52 3.85
CA LYS A 28 11.33 11.84 3.99
C LYS A 28 10.15 12.67 3.47
N LEU A 29 10.24 14.01 3.51
CA LEU A 29 9.19 14.93 3.04
C LEU A 29 9.09 15.01 1.49
N ALA A 30 10.15 14.65 0.77
CA ALA A 30 10.31 15.01 -0.64
C ALA A 30 9.73 14.03 -1.68
N LYS A 31 9.01 12.97 -1.29
CA LYS A 31 8.40 12.06 -2.27
C LYS A 31 6.88 12.12 -2.25
N PRO A 32 6.26 13.09 -2.97
CA PRO A 32 4.90 12.92 -3.44
C PRO A 32 4.90 11.72 -4.39
N GLN A 33 4.66 10.52 -3.86
CA GLN A 33 4.49 9.35 -4.70
C GLN A 33 3.25 9.55 -5.56
N SER A 34 3.47 9.49 -6.88
CA SER A 34 2.39 9.57 -7.86
C SER A 34 1.31 8.54 -7.51
N PRO A 35 0.03 8.89 -7.65
CA PRO A 35 -1.06 7.95 -7.42
C PRO A 35 -0.87 6.74 -8.33
N LEU A 36 -1.09 5.55 -7.77
CA LEU A 36 -0.95 4.30 -8.50
C LEU A 36 -1.87 4.33 -9.73
N ASN A 37 -1.33 4.01 -10.90
CA ASN A 37 -2.11 3.87 -12.14
C ASN A 37 -2.27 2.37 -12.49
N GLU A 38 -3.23 2.03 -13.34
CA GLU A 38 -3.57 0.65 -13.70
C GLU A 38 -2.39 -0.10 -14.32
N ALA A 39 -1.64 0.54 -15.22
CA ALA A 39 -0.42 -0.02 -15.81
C ALA A 39 0.67 -0.30 -14.76
N GLN A 40 0.83 0.60 -13.77
CA GLN A 40 1.81 0.41 -12.69
C GLN A 40 1.36 -0.69 -11.73
N ALA A 41 0.08 -0.74 -11.40
CA ALA A 41 -0.50 -1.80 -10.58
C ALA A 41 -0.31 -3.17 -11.23
N LYS A 42 -0.55 -3.27 -12.55
CA LYS A 42 -0.31 -4.50 -13.31
C LYS A 42 1.16 -4.91 -13.29
N ALA A 43 2.08 -3.99 -13.56
CA ALA A 43 3.51 -4.28 -13.54
C ALA A 43 4.00 -4.74 -12.15
N LEU A 44 3.52 -4.11 -11.08
CA LEU A 44 3.84 -4.52 -9.70
C LEU A 44 3.28 -5.91 -9.37
N LEU A 45 2.06 -6.20 -9.82
CA LEU A 45 1.46 -7.52 -9.61
C LEU A 45 2.16 -8.62 -10.41
N GLU A 46 2.64 -8.33 -11.63
CA GLU A 46 3.44 -9.26 -12.43
C GLU A 46 4.82 -9.51 -11.81
N TYR A 47 5.43 -8.47 -11.24
CA TYR A 47 6.70 -8.58 -10.51
C TYR A 47 6.56 -9.43 -9.23
N GLU A 48 5.51 -9.19 -8.45
CA GLU A 48 5.25 -9.92 -7.20
C GLU A 48 4.73 -11.35 -7.44
N PHE A 49 4.02 -11.58 -8.55
CA PHE A 49 3.48 -12.89 -8.90
C PHE A 49 3.90 -13.29 -10.32
N PRO A 50 5.18 -13.64 -10.53
CA PRO A 50 5.67 -14.01 -11.84
C PRO A 50 4.91 -15.23 -12.38
N GLY A 51 4.50 -15.17 -13.65
CA GLY A 51 3.81 -16.26 -14.34
C GLY A 51 2.31 -16.39 -14.05
N ARG A 52 1.70 -15.49 -13.28
CA ARG A 52 0.23 -15.42 -13.17
C ARG A 52 -0.36 -14.57 -14.28
N VAL A 53 -1.42 -15.10 -14.90
CA VAL A 53 -2.28 -14.31 -15.78
C VAL A 53 -3.16 -13.41 -14.91
N ILE A 54 -3.02 -12.11 -15.07
CA ILE A 54 -3.87 -11.11 -14.44
C ILE A 54 -5.00 -10.80 -15.41
N GLU A 55 -6.21 -11.23 -15.07
CA GLU A 55 -7.41 -11.09 -15.92
C GLU A 55 -7.95 -9.66 -15.93
N ALA A 56 -7.87 -9.00 -14.78
CA ALA A 56 -8.38 -7.64 -14.57
C ALA A 56 -7.68 -7.01 -13.38
N VAL A 57 -7.54 -5.68 -13.39
CA VAL A 57 -6.97 -4.88 -12.28
C VAL A 57 -7.90 -3.70 -12.01
N TRP A 58 -8.18 -3.45 -10.74
CA TRP A 58 -8.96 -2.31 -10.29
C TRP A 58 -8.15 -1.50 -9.31
N VAL A 59 -7.86 -0.26 -9.67
CA VAL A 59 -7.11 0.66 -8.80
C VAL A 59 -8.09 1.44 -7.93
N THR A 60 -7.70 1.66 -6.67
CA THR A 60 -8.44 2.53 -5.75
C THR A 60 -8.53 3.96 -6.27
N ARG A 61 -9.63 4.65 -5.95
CA ARG A 61 -9.84 6.07 -6.26
C ARG A 61 -8.71 6.95 -5.72
N ASP A 62 -8.19 6.58 -4.55
CA ASP A 62 -7.13 7.33 -3.87
C ASP A 62 -5.73 6.98 -4.38
N GLY A 63 -5.60 6.01 -5.30
CA GLY A 63 -4.31 5.55 -5.84
C GLY A 63 -3.40 4.91 -4.79
N LYS A 64 -3.95 4.43 -3.67
CA LYS A 64 -3.22 3.85 -2.52
C LYS A 64 -3.22 2.31 -2.49
N GLY A 65 -3.81 1.69 -3.51
CA GLY A 65 -3.91 0.25 -3.63
C GLY A 65 -4.65 -0.17 -4.88
N ALA A 66 -4.60 -1.46 -5.19
CA ALA A 66 -5.29 -2.08 -6.32
C ALA A 66 -5.69 -3.52 -5.98
N VAL A 67 -6.69 -4.04 -6.68
CA VAL A 67 -7.06 -5.45 -6.64
C VAL A 67 -6.98 -6.00 -8.05
N GLY A 68 -6.20 -7.05 -8.26
CA GLY A 68 -6.16 -7.84 -9.48
C GLY A 68 -6.94 -9.14 -9.30
N LYS A 69 -7.61 -9.61 -10.36
CA LYS A 69 -8.16 -10.97 -10.42
C LYS A 69 -7.21 -11.86 -11.21
N SER A 70 -6.94 -13.06 -10.69
CA SER A 70 -6.18 -14.10 -11.36
C SER A 70 -6.81 -15.46 -11.07
N GLY A 71 -7.67 -15.96 -11.97
CA GLY A 71 -8.44 -17.18 -11.79
C GLY A 71 -9.32 -17.12 -10.54
N ALA A 72 -9.15 -18.10 -9.65
CA ALA A 72 -9.87 -18.18 -8.37
C ALA A 72 -9.23 -17.34 -7.23
N ALA A 73 -8.19 -16.55 -7.52
CA ALA A 73 -7.51 -15.71 -6.54
C ALA A 73 -7.71 -14.21 -6.82
N ALA A 74 -7.86 -13.44 -5.75
CA ALA A 74 -7.69 -12.00 -5.74
C ALA A 74 -6.25 -11.69 -5.31
N LEU A 75 -5.58 -10.85 -6.09
CA LEU A 75 -4.27 -10.29 -5.79
C LEU A 75 -4.50 -8.86 -5.29
N VAL A 76 -4.22 -8.60 -4.03
CA VAL A 76 -4.42 -7.27 -3.44
C VAL A 76 -3.07 -6.60 -3.29
N LEU A 77 -2.97 -5.40 -3.85
CA LEU A 77 -1.85 -4.51 -3.70
C LEU A 77 -2.26 -3.37 -2.76
N CYS A 78 -1.50 -3.14 -1.71
CA CYS A 78 -1.71 -2.05 -0.78
C CYS A 78 -0.42 -1.29 -0.52
N ARG A 79 -0.54 0.02 -0.28
CA ARG A 79 0.59 0.82 0.16
C ARG A 79 0.83 0.60 1.65
N LEU A 80 2.04 0.18 2.01
CA LEU A 80 2.48 0.04 3.39
C LEU A 80 3.75 0.89 3.60
N ALA A 81 3.62 1.94 4.41
CA ALA A 81 4.65 2.97 4.58
C ALA A 81 5.14 3.55 3.23
N ASP A 82 6.39 3.28 2.88
CA ASP A 82 7.06 3.80 1.68
C ASP A 82 7.08 2.78 0.52
N GLY A 83 6.48 1.60 0.72
CA GLY A 83 6.49 0.49 -0.23
C GLY A 83 5.11 -0.03 -0.63
N TRP A 84 5.11 -0.94 -1.59
CA TRP A 84 3.94 -1.68 -2.04
C TRP A 84 4.00 -3.12 -1.54
N THR A 85 2.90 -3.57 -0.95
CA THR A 85 2.74 -4.93 -0.46
C THR A 85 1.70 -5.61 -1.33
N ALA A 86 2.07 -6.77 -1.88
CA ALA A 86 1.14 -7.66 -2.56
C ALA A 86 0.73 -8.83 -1.65
N ARG A 87 -0.55 -9.21 -1.71
CA ARG A 87 -1.12 -10.34 -0.98
C ARG A 87 -2.09 -11.10 -1.86
N LYS A 88 -2.19 -12.39 -1.60
CA LYS A 88 -3.12 -13.28 -2.28
C LYS A 88 -4.21 -13.69 -1.32
N LEU A 89 -5.46 -13.60 -1.75
CA LEU A 89 -6.60 -14.20 -1.08
C LEU A 89 -7.52 -14.92 -2.07
N PRO A 90 -8.33 -15.89 -1.63
CA PRO A 90 -9.38 -16.47 -2.45
C PRO A 90 -10.32 -15.38 -2.98
N TRP A 91 -10.67 -15.45 -4.27
CA TRP A 91 -11.58 -14.49 -4.89
C TRP A 91 -12.94 -14.44 -4.21
N ALA A 92 -13.47 -15.60 -3.82
CA ALA A 92 -14.72 -15.69 -3.06
C ALA A 92 -14.64 -14.93 -1.73
N GLN A 93 -13.52 -15.04 -1.02
CA GLN A 93 -13.31 -14.31 0.23
C GLN A 93 -13.23 -12.80 -0.01
N ALA A 94 -12.59 -12.36 -1.11
CA ALA A 94 -12.54 -10.96 -1.49
C ALA A 94 -13.96 -10.39 -1.76
N LEU A 95 -14.80 -11.16 -2.44
CA LEU A 95 -16.18 -10.78 -2.75
C LEU A 95 -17.07 -10.71 -1.51
N CYS A 96 -16.85 -11.60 -0.54
CA CYS A 96 -17.58 -11.57 0.73
C CYS A 96 -17.20 -10.36 1.60
N GLN A 97 -16.07 -9.68 1.34
CA GLN A 97 -15.74 -8.42 2.01
C GLN A 97 -16.64 -7.31 1.45
N GLY A 98 -17.62 -6.92 2.25
CA GLY A 98 -18.56 -5.86 1.91
C GLY A 98 -17.89 -4.49 1.80
N VAL A 99 -18.45 -3.64 0.94
CA VAL A 99 -18.09 -2.22 0.88
C VAL A 99 -18.74 -1.50 2.04
N GLN A 100 -17.94 -0.94 2.94
CA GLN A 100 -18.43 -0.01 3.94
C GLN A 100 -17.95 1.40 3.57
N ARG A 101 -18.89 2.32 3.33
CA ARG A 101 -18.60 3.73 2.99
C ARG A 101 -17.71 3.92 1.74
N GLY A 102 -17.93 3.12 0.70
CA GLY A 102 -17.11 3.19 -0.54
C GLY A 102 -15.70 2.61 -0.39
N GLN A 103 -15.41 1.95 0.73
CA GLN A 103 -14.13 1.32 1.02
C GLN A 103 -14.33 -0.18 1.26
N ILE A 104 -13.47 -1.00 0.69
CA ILE A 104 -13.39 -2.43 1.02
C ILE A 104 -12.36 -2.59 2.12
N CYS A 105 -12.77 -3.16 3.24
CA CYS A 105 -11.85 -3.60 4.28
C CYS A 105 -11.53 -5.07 4.00
N ILE A 106 -10.35 -5.34 3.45
CA ILE A 106 -9.89 -6.71 3.25
C ILE A 106 -9.08 -7.09 4.48
N ASP A 107 -9.58 -8.08 5.22
CA ASP A 107 -8.79 -8.73 6.25
C ASP A 107 -7.77 -9.64 5.56
N LEU A 108 -6.50 -9.28 5.65
CA LEU A 108 -5.40 -10.01 5.04
C LEU A 108 -4.96 -11.22 5.88
N ALA A 109 -5.53 -11.41 7.08
CA ALA A 109 -5.13 -12.41 8.06
C ALA A 109 -3.60 -12.42 8.34
N ASP A 110 -2.97 -11.24 8.20
CA ASP A 110 -1.52 -11.04 8.34
C ASP A 110 -1.23 -10.40 9.72
N VAL A 111 -0.26 -10.94 10.44
CA VAL A 111 0.14 -10.49 11.79
C VAL A 111 0.68 -9.06 11.77
N ALA A 112 1.30 -8.63 10.67
CA ALA A 112 1.94 -7.32 10.57
C ALA A 112 1.04 -6.21 9.98
N SER A 113 -0.04 -6.57 9.28
CA SER A 113 -0.98 -5.62 8.66
C SER A 113 -2.32 -6.29 8.41
N PRO A 114 -3.15 -6.41 9.46
CA PRO A 114 -4.35 -7.26 9.41
C PRO A 114 -5.44 -6.71 8.49
N LYS A 115 -5.49 -5.39 8.27
CA LYS A 115 -6.58 -4.75 7.52
C LYS A 115 -6.04 -3.82 6.45
N VAL A 116 -6.50 -4.02 5.22
CA VAL A 116 -6.28 -3.10 4.11
C VAL A 116 -7.60 -2.46 3.74
N VAL A 117 -7.63 -1.13 3.75
CA VAL A 117 -8.81 -0.35 3.39
C VAL A 117 -8.60 0.24 2.00
N LEU A 118 -9.38 -0.24 1.02
CA LEU A 118 -9.30 0.17 -0.38
C LEU A 118 -10.53 0.99 -0.77
N ALA A 119 -10.36 2.28 -1.02
CA ALA A 119 -11.44 3.12 -1.57
C ALA A 119 -11.61 2.83 -3.06
N LEU A 120 -12.61 2.03 -3.45
CA LEU A 120 -12.89 1.69 -4.85
C LEU A 120 -14.15 2.42 -5.32
N GLN A 121 -14.18 2.79 -6.61
CA GLN A 121 -15.33 3.53 -7.18
C GLN A 121 -16.62 2.71 -7.18
N GLY A 122 -16.51 1.37 -7.18
CA GLY A 122 -17.60 0.43 -7.02
C GLY A 122 -17.05 -0.97 -6.75
N TRP A 123 -17.70 -1.71 -5.86
CA TRP A 123 -17.36 -3.11 -5.58
C TRP A 123 -18.61 -3.92 -5.22
N PRO A 124 -18.82 -5.10 -5.83
CA PRO A 124 -18.01 -5.72 -6.88
C PRO A 124 -18.02 -4.87 -8.17
N PRO A 125 -16.94 -4.90 -8.97
CA PRO A 125 -16.87 -4.10 -10.19
C PRO A 125 -17.97 -4.51 -11.19
N GLU A 126 -18.64 -3.54 -11.82
CA GLU A 126 -19.81 -3.79 -12.68
C GLU A 126 -19.54 -4.74 -13.85
N GLN A 127 -18.29 -4.74 -14.34
CA GLN A 127 -17.83 -5.63 -15.40
C GLN A 127 -17.82 -7.11 -14.95
N LEU A 128 -17.68 -7.36 -13.65
CA LEU A 128 -17.74 -8.69 -13.06
C LEU A 128 -19.18 -9.16 -12.88
N THR A 129 -20.09 -8.30 -12.41
CA THR A 129 -21.52 -8.63 -12.33
C THR A 129 -22.07 -8.99 -13.70
N ARG A 130 -21.63 -8.30 -14.77
CA ARG A 130 -22.01 -8.64 -16.15
C ARG A 130 -21.47 -9.99 -16.63
N ARG A 131 -20.32 -10.47 -16.11
CA ARG A 131 -19.72 -11.78 -16.44
C ARG A 131 -20.24 -12.95 -15.59
N LEU A 132 -20.85 -12.69 -14.44
CA LEU A 132 -21.48 -13.70 -13.59
C LEU A 132 -22.98 -13.89 -13.92
N ALA A 133 -23.60 -12.91 -14.57
CA ALA A 133 -24.99 -12.94 -14.99
C ALA A 133 -25.21 -13.52 -16.41
N ALA A 134 -24.13 -13.93 -17.09
CA ALA A 134 -24.13 -14.56 -18.41
C ALA A 134 -23.61 -16.00 -18.28
#